data_AF-A0A523API0-F1
#
_entry.id   AF-A0A523API0-F1
#
_cell.length_a   1.000
_cell.length_b   1.000
_cell.length_c   1.000
_cell.angle_alpha   90.00
_cell.angle_beta   90.00
_cell.angle_gamma   90.00
#
_symmetry.space_group_name_H-M   'P 1'
#
loop_
_entity.id
_entity.type
_entity.pdbx_description
1 polymer ?
#
loop_
_entity_poly.entity_id
_entity_poly.type
_entity_poly.pdbx_seq_one_letter_code
_entity_poly.pdbx_strand_id
1 'polypeptide(L)'
;MIDFIIKVVAISSSGALAPGPLSAATAAIGTKHGWRGGFMVSGGHFAVELPLVILIAFFISTSGQVEEIMRPLAFVGGVFLLLFSYLTLKSAFEMREIPNKEQKFSPFLTGVALSAFNPFFIAWWAGVGSALISEALVIFGSIGVAILFASHIWIDFAFLSILAYATSFGGSTLRAYKFLLIFLGVLVSFFGFDYLCFALNGFHLPELMTKL
;
A
#
# COMPACT_ATOMS: atom_id res chain seq x y z
N MET A 1 -16.28 -21.81 4.62
CA MET A 1 -16.17 -20.49 5.29
C MET A 1 -14.83 -20.32 5.99
N ILE A 2 -14.48 -21.20 6.95
CA ILE A 2 -13.20 -21.12 7.67
C ILE A 2 -12.00 -21.20 6.71
N ASP A 3 -11.99 -22.14 5.76
CA ASP A 3 -10.90 -22.29 4.78
C ASP A 3 -10.69 -21.03 3.94
N PHE A 4 -11.79 -20.35 3.58
CA PHE A 4 -11.74 -19.09 2.84
C PHE A 4 -11.13 -17.97 3.69
N ILE A 5 -11.52 -17.86 4.96
CA ILE A 5 -10.95 -16.87 5.89
C ILE A 5 -9.45 -17.11 6.07
N ILE A 6 -9.03 -18.36 6.28
CA ILE A 6 -7.60 -18.72 6.41
C ILE A 6 -6.83 -18.32 5.15
N LYS A 7 -7.37 -18.62 3.98
CA LYS A 7 -6.78 -18.24 2.69
C LYS A 7 -6.66 -16.72 2.54
N VAL A 8 -7.71 -15.98 2.84
CA VAL A 8 -7.69 -14.50 2.80
C VAL A 8 -6.61 -13.97 3.74
N VAL A 9 -6.55 -14.45 4.99
CA VAL A 9 -5.52 -14.01 5.96
C VAL A 9 -4.12 -14.31 5.45
N ALA A 10 -3.86 -15.53 4.94
CA ALA A 10 -2.55 -15.93 4.44
C ALA A 10 -2.10 -15.08 3.24
N ILE A 11 -2.98 -14.89 2.25
CA ILE A 11 -2.66 -14.12 1.04
C ILE A 11 -2.51 -12.63 1.37
N SER A 12 -3.42 -12.09 2.19
CA SER A 12 -3.36 -10.68 2.62
C SER A 12 -2.10 -10.37 3.39
N SER A 13 -1.68 -11.27 4.28
CA SER A 13 -0.43 -11.11 5.04
C SER A 13 0.79 -11.02 4.12
N SER A 14 0.81 -11.73 2.99
CA SER A 14 1.90 -11.64 2.02
C SER A 14 2.00 -10.27 1.33
N GLY A 15 0.86 -9.57 1.17
CA GLY A 15 0.80 -8.23 0.57
C GLY A 15 0.96 -7.11 1.60
N ALA A 16 0.16 -7.13 2.67
CA ALA A 16 0.09 -6.08 3.70
C ALA A 16 1.41 -5.90 4.46
N LEU A 17 2.18 -6.99 4.65
CA LEU A 17 3.46 -6.95 5.36
C LEU A 17 4.63 -6.50 4.48
N ALA A 18 4.42 -6.32 3.17
CA ALA A 18 5.48 -5.88 2.27
C ALA A 18 5.89 -4.43 2.58
N PRO A 19 7.20 -4.13 2.70
CA PRO A 19 7.66 -2.78 2.98
C PRO A 19 7.40 -1.85 1.78
N GLY A 20 6.74 -0.71 2.01
CA GLY A 20 6.43 0.28 0.99
C GLY A 20 6.30 1.70 1.54
N PRO A 21 5.83 2.67 0.71
CA PRO A 21 5.67 4.08 1.11
C PRO A 21 4.89 4.25 2.41
N LEU A 22 3.76 3.56 2.53
CA LEU A 22 2.86 3.62 3.68
C LEU A 22 3.54 3.07 4.95
N SER A 23 4.22 1.93 4.85
CA SER A 23 4.94 1.30 5.97
C SER A 23 6.09 2.19 6.47
N ALA A 24 6.85 2.81 5.57
CA ALA A 24 7.94 3.67 5.97
C ALA A 24 7.48 5.03 6.52
N ALA A 25 6.40 5.61 5.98
CA ALA A 25 5.77 6.78 6.60
C ALA A 25 5.23 6.45 7.98
N THR A 26 4.62 5.26 8.15
CA THR A 26 4.13 4.75 9.44
C THR A 26 5.27 4.57 10.45
N ALA A 27 6.40 4.00 10.02
CA ALA A 27 7.61 3.88 10.82
C ALA A 27 8.10 5.26 11.32
N ALA A 28 8.15 6.26 10.43
CA ALA A 28 8.53 7.63 10.78
C ALA A 28 7.51 8.27 11.74
N ILE A 29 6.21 8.08 11.51
CA ILE A 29 5.13 8.55 12.39
C ILE A 29 5.23 7.92 13.78
N GLY A 30 5.56 6.64 13.86
CA GLY A 30 5.72 5.89 15.11
C GLY A 30 6.74 6.47 16.07
N THR A 31 7.81 7.08 15.55
CA THR A 31 8.85 7.75 16.38
C THR A 31 8.29 8.89 17.24
N LYS A 32 7.20 9.53 16.81
CA LYS A 32 6.56 10.67 17.53
C LYS A 32 5.23 10.30 18.17
N HIS A 33 4.43 9.48 17.51
CA HIS A 33 3.04 9.18 17.91
C HIS A 33 2.84 7.75 18.43
N GLY A 34 3.90 6.95 18.49
CA GLY A 34 3.83 5.56 18.92
C GLY A 34 2.85 4.73 18.12
N TRP A 35 2.31 3.69 18.75
CA TRP A 35 1.29 2.82 18.15
C TRP A 35 0.03 3.58 17.68
N ARG A 36 -0.35 4.67 18.37
CA ARG A 36 -1.52 5.50 18.01
C ARG A 36 -1.34 6.13 16.64
N GLY A 37 -0.10 6.50 16.29
CA GLY A 37 0.23 6.99 14.97
C GLY A 37 -0.07 5.95 13.88
N GLY A 38 0.37 4.72 14.07
CA GLY A 38 0.07 3.61 13.15
C GLY A 38 -1.41 3.29 13.06
N PHE A 39 -2.13 3.33 14.19
CA PHE A 39 -3.58 3.14 14.20
C PHE A 39 -4.32 4.21 13.37
N MET A 40 -3.91 5.48 13.51
CA MET A 40 -4.50 6.57 12.72
C MET A 40 -4.16 6.45 11.22
N VAL A 41 -2.93 6.04 10.87
CA VAL A 41 -2.56 5.75 9.47
C VAL A 41 -3.44 4.63 8.91
N SER A 42 -3.67 3.56 9.67
CA SER A 42 -4.54 2.44 9.29
C SER A 42 -5.97 2.91 9.02
N GLY A 43 -6.48 3.84 9.84
CA GLY A 43 -7.80 4.46 9.61
C GLY A 43 -7.86 5.25 8.29
N GLY A 44 -6.78 5.94 7.92
CA GLY A 44 -6.69 6.61 6.62
C GLY A 44 -6.59 5.64 5.45
N HIS A 45 -5.86 4.54 5.63
CA HIS A 45 -5.76 3.45 4.66
C HIS A 45 -7.13 2.83 4.38
N PHE A 46 -7.82 2.43 5.45
CA PHE A 46 -9.20 1.91 5.42
C PHE A 46 -10.16 2.84 4.65
N ALA A 47 -10.05 4.15 4.85
CA ALA A 47 -10.93 5.13 4.20
C ALA A 47 -10.79 5.17 2.66
N VAL A 48 -9.65 4.71 2.12
CA VAL A 48 -9.44 4.55 0.68
C VAL A 48 -9.78 3.14 0.23
N GLU A 49 -9.38 2.16 1.05
CA GLU A 49 -9.52 0.75 0.73
C GLU A 49 -10.96 0.28 0.64
N LEU A 50 -11.80 0.63 1.63
CA LEU A 50 -13.19 0.19 1.63
C LEU A 50 -13.94 0.65 0.36
N PRO A 51 -13.86 1.93 -0.06
CA PRO A 51 -14.43 2.35 -1.34
C PRO A 51 -13.86 1.59 -2.55
N LEU A 52 -12.54 1.33 -2.58
CA LEU A 52 -11.90 0.60 -3.66
C LEU A 52 -12.42 -0.83 -3.78
N VAL A 53 -12.52 -1.55 -2.66
CA VAL A 53 -13.05 -2.93 -2.59
C VAL A 53 -14.51 -2.98 -3.06
N ILE A 54 -15.34 -2.04 -2.61
CA ILE A 54 -16.74 -1.93 -3.04
C ILE A 54 -16.82 -1.67 -4.56
N LEU A 55 -15.99 -0.76 -5.07
CA LEU A 55 -15.96 -0.42 -6.50
C LEU A 55 -15.58 -1.62 -7.35
N ILE A 56 -14.55 -2.38 -6.96
CA ILE A 56 -14.13 -3.60 -7.65
C ILE A 56 -15.23 -4.66 -7.62
N ALA A 57 -15.84 -4.89 -6.45
CA ALA A 57 -16.94 -5.86 -6.31
C ALA A 57 -18.15 -5.50 -7.18
N PHE A 58 -18.52 -4.22 -7.22
CA PHE A 58 -19.58 -3.71 -8.09
C PHE A 58 -19.26 -3.93 -9.57
N PHE A 59 -18.03 -3.62 -9.98
CA PHE A 59 -17.60 -3.77 -11.36
C PHE A 59 -17.58 -5.25 -11.80
N ILE A 60 -17.02 -6.15 -10.97
CA ILE A 60 -17.04 -7.61 -11.21
C ILE A 60 -18.49 -8.10 -11.38
N SER A 61 -19.42 -7.60 -10.56
CA SER A 61 -20.82 -8.03 -10.59
C SER A 61 -21.61 -7.50 -11.80
N THR A 62 -21.14 -6.46 -12.48
CA THR A 62 -21.91 -5.74 -13.52
C THR A 62 -21.33 -5.84 -14.93
N SER A 63 -20.01 -5.94 -15.08
CA SER A 63 -19.34 -5.71 -16.38
C SER A 63 -18.27 -6.74 -16.75
N GLY A 64 -17.79 -7.57 -15.81
CA GLY A 64 -16.93 -8.73 -16.10
C GLY A 64 -15.55 -8.47 -16.73
N GLN A 65 -15.14 -7.22 -16.99
CA GLN A 65 -13.91 -6.89 -17.73
C GLN A 65 -12.97 -5.95 -16.95
N VAL A 66 -12.26 -6.48 -15.95
CA VAL A 66 -11.42 -5.68 -15.03
C VAL A 66 -10.18 -5.07 -15.74
N GLU A 67 -9.75 -5.67 -16.84
CA GLU A 67 -8.48 -5.34 -17.51
C GLU A 67 -8.41 -3.94 -18.12
N GLU A 68 -9.54 -3.37 -18.58
CA GLU A 68 -9.54 -2.06 -19.25
C GLU A 68 -9.23 -0.89 -18.29
N ILE A 69 -9.54 -1.05 -17.00
CA ILE A 69 -9.30 -0.03 -15.97
C ILE A 69 -7.85 -0.06 -15.46
N MET A 70 -7.14 -1.19 -15.65
CA MET A 70 -5.84 -1.42 -15.03
C MET A 70 -4.71 -0.61 -15.62
N ARG A 71 -4.66 -0.46 -16.95
CA ARG A 71 -3.55 0.25 -17.61
C ARG A 71 -3.54 1.75 -17.31
N PRO A 72 -4.67 2.50 -17.39
CA PRO A 72 -4.69 3.91 -16.99
C PRO A 72 -4.31 4.12 -15.53
N LEU A 73 -4.78 3.24 -14.66
CA LEU A 73 -4.55 3.31 -13.22
C LEU A 73 -3.08 3.01 -12.86
N ALA A 74 -2.48 2.01 -13.51
CA ALA A 74 -1.07 1.71 -13.39
C ALA A 74 -0.19 2.85 -13.90
N PHE A 75 -0.58 3.52 -15.00
CA PHE A 75 0.14 4.69 -15.51
C PHE A 75 0.17 5.83 -14.48
N VAL A 76 -1.01 6.25 -14.00
CA VAL A 76 -1.14 7.36 -13.04
C VAL A 76 -0.39 7.04 -11.75
N GLY A 77 -0.53 5.83 -11.23
CA GLY A 77 0.17 5.42 -10.03
C GLY A 77 1.69 5.33 -10.23
N GLY A 78 2.16 4.79 -11.37
CA GLY A 78 3.59 4.73 -11.70
C GLY A 78 4.24 6.12 -11.73
N VAL A 79 3.60 7.09 -12.38
CA VAL A 79 4.05 8.51 -12.37
C VAL A 79 4.09 9.06 -10.95
N PHE A 80 3.05 8.82 -10.15
CA PHE A 80 3.01 9.29 -8.76
C PHE A 80 4.15 8.71 -7.93
N LEU A 81 4.45 7.41 -8.05
CA LEU A 81 5.54 6.80 -7.28
C LEU A 81 6.90 7.34 -7.67
N LEU A 82 7.15 7.59 -8.95
CA LEU A 82 8.42 8.20 -9.35
C LEU A 82 8.55 9.61 -8.77
N LEU A 83 7.45 10.39 -8.74
CA LEU A 83 7.44 11.70 -8.10
C LEU A 83 7.65 11.58 -6.57
N PHE A 84 6.96 10.66 -5.90
CA PHE A 84 7.11 10.41 -4.47
C PHE A 84 8.51 9.92 -4.11
N SER A 85 9.07 9.01 -4.91
CA SER A 85 10.45 8.53 -4.78
C SER A 85 11.44 9.68 -4.93
N TYR A 86 11.30 10.52 -5.96
CA TYR A 86 12.15 11.69 -6.17
C TYR A 86 12.10 12.65 -4.97
N LEU A 87 10.91 12.98 -4.46
CA LEU A 87 10.75 13.84 -3.29
C LEU A 87 11.36 13.22 -2.03
N THR A 88 11.22 11.91 -1.86
CA THR A 88 11.78 11.15 -0.73
C THR A 88 13.30 11.14 -0.78
N LEU A 89 13.90 10.85 -1.94
CA LEU A 89 15.34 10.85 -2.16
C LEU A 89 15.93 12.24 -1.98
N LYS A 90 15.33 13.26 -2.60
CA LYS A 90 15.72 14.66 -2.44
C LYS A 90 15.73 15.06 -0.96
N SER A 91 14.66 14.72 -0.24
CA SER A 91 14.55 14.98 1.20
C SER A 91 15.65 14.28 2.00
N ALA A 92 16.02 13.05 1.64
CA ALA A 92 17.08 12.31 2.31
C ALA A 92 18.48 12.94 2.11
N PHE A 93 18.78 13.40 0.89
CA PHE A 93 20.06 14.02 0.55
C PHE A 93 20.22 15.43 1.12
N GLU A 94 19.15 16.23 1.16
CA GLU A 94 19.16 17.60 1.69
C GLU A 94 19.12 17.66 3.23
N MET A 95 18.82 16.54 3.89
CA MET A 95 18.63 16.49 5.35
C MET A 95 19.93 16.77 6.13
N ARG A 96 19.87 17.71 7.06
CA ARG A 96 20.98 18.04 7.98
C ARG A 96 20.71 17.67 9.43
N GLU A 97 19.44 17.61 9.80
CA GLU A 97 18.94 17.22 11.12
C GLU A 97 17.66 16.40 10.93
N ILE A 98 17.32 15.58 11.92
CA ILE A 98 16.03 14.87 11.89
C ILE A 98 14.95 15.95 11.99
N PRO A 99 13.96 15.97 11.09
CA PRO A 99 12.94 17.02 11.09
C PRO A 99 12.23 17.11 12.44
N ASN A 100 12.58 18.15 13.21
CA ASN A 100 11.86 18.50 14.43
C ASN A 100 10.49 19.15 14.12
N LYS A 101 10.19 19.35 12.82
CA LYS A 101 8.91 19.89 12.38
C LYS A 101 7.76 18.94 12.69
N GLU A 102 6.70 19.53 13.24
CA GLU A 102 5.35 18.99 13.23
C GLU A 102 5.07 18.35 11.87
N GLN A 103 4.50 17.15 11.88
CA GLN A 103 4.02 16.51 10.66
C GLN A 103 3.02 17.45 9.98
N LYS A 104 3.35 17.90 8.76
CA LYS A 104 2.47 18.78 7.97
C LYS A 104 1.12 18.12 7.66
N PHE A 105 1.08 16.78 7.61
CA PHE A 105 -0.12 15.99 7.39
C PHE A 105 -0.38 15.12 8.60
N SER A 106 -1.64 15.03 9.04
CA SER A 106 -2.01 14.13 10.13
C SER A 106 -1.69 12.67 9.76
N PRO A 107 -1.43 11.79 10.74
CA PRO A 107 -1.24 10.37 10.47
C PRO A 107 -2.37 9.75 9.63
N PHE A 108 -3.62 10.14 9.89
CA PHE A 108 -4.77 9.76 9.08
C PHE A 108 -4.65 10.23 7.62
N LEU A 109 -4.37 11.52 7.39
CA LEU A 109 -4.27 12.06 6.03
C LEU A 109 -3.06 11.48 5.27
N THR A 110 -2.02 11.09 5.99
CA THR A 110 -0.89 10.33 5.44
C THR A 110 -1.35 8.96 4.95
N GLY A 111 -2.16 8.25 5.75
CA GLY A 111 -2.79 6.99 5.35
C GLY A 111 -3.66 7.13 4.09
N VAL A 112 -4.49 8.17 4.03
CA VAL A 112 -5.32 8.46 2.85
C VAL A 112 -4.45 8.72 1.61
N ALA A 113 -3.51 9.66 1.70
CA ALA A 113 -2.70 10.05 0.54
C ALA A 113 -1.83 8.90 0.03
N LEU A 114 -1.14 8.19 0.93
CA LEU A 114 -0.27 7.07 0.55
C LEU A 114 -1.02 5.79 0.19
N SER A 115 -2.34 5.74 0.32
CA SER A 115 -3.14 4.62 -0.19
C SER A 115 -3.78 5.00 -1.52
N ALA A 116 -4.40 6.17 -1.59
CA ALA A 116 -5.08 6.66 -2.79
C ALA A 116 -4.14 6.85 -3.98
N PHE A 117 -2.89 7.22 -3.71
CA PHE A 117 -1.89 7.43 -4.75
C PHE A 117 -0.87 6.29 -4.84
N ASN A 118 -1.07 5.18 -4.14
CA ASN A 118 -0.13 4.07 -4.19
C ASN A 118 -0.56 3.01 -5.22
N PRO A 119 0.09 2.96 -6.40
CA PRO A 119 -0.18 1.92 -7.39
C PRO A 119 -0.02 0.49 -6.89
N PHE A 120 0.89 0.20 -5.95
CA PHE A 120 1.09 -1.15 -5.41
C PHE A 120 -0.17 -1.65 -4.75
N PHE A 121 -0.69 -0.81 -3.86
CA PHE A 121 -1.95 -1.05 -3.19
C PHE A 121 -3.09 -1.23 -4.20
N ILE A 122 -3.18 -0.34 -5.20
CA ILE A 122 -4.26 -0.37 -6.17
C ILE A 122 -4.21 -1.62 -7.07
N ALA A 123 -3.06 -1.97 -7.65
CA ALA A 123 -2.98 -3.16 -8.50
C ALA A 123 -2.95 -4.46 -7.70
N TRP A 124 -2.51 -4.46 -6.44
CA TRP A 124 -2.71 -5.62 -5.58
C TRP A 124 -4.21 -5.91 -5.42
N TRP A 125 -5.00 -4.88 -5.13
CA TRP A 125 -6.45 -5.02 -5.02
C TRP A 125 -7.12 -5.40 -6.34
N ALA A 126 -6.60 -4.89 -7.46
CA ALA A 126 -7.18 -5.19 -8.75
C ALA A 126 -6.71 -6.51 -9.38
N GLY A 127 -5.57 -7.05 -8.95
CA GLY A 127 -5.07 -8.38 -9.35
C GLY A 127 -5.47 -9.44 -8.33
N VAL A 128 -4.71 -9.56 -7.25
CA VAL A 128 -4.93 -10.58 -6.20
C VAL A 128 -6.25 -10.34 -5.48
N GLY A 129 -6.54 -9.09 -5.12
CA GLY A 129 -7.76 -8.72 -4.41
C GLY A 129 -9.03 -9.00 -5.23
N SER A 130 -9.01 -8.74 -6.54
CA SER A 130 -10.17 -8.96 -7.41
C SER A 130 -10.49 -10.44 -7.57
N ALA A 131 -9.47 -11.31 -7.61
CA ALA A 131 -9.66 -12.75 -7.58
C ALA A 131 -10.31 -13.22 -6.27
N LEU A 132 -9.84 -12.69 -5.13
CA LEU A 132 -10.45 -13.01 -3.82
C LEU A 132 -11.87 -12.47 -3.70
N ILE A 133 -12.15 -11.25 -4.20
CA ILE A 133 -13.49 -10.66 -4.24
C ILE A 133 -14.42 -11.51 -5.13
N SER A 134 -13.95 -11.93 -6.30
CA SER A 134 -14.70 -12.80 -7.22
C SER A 134 -15.06 -14.13 -6.56
N GLU A 135 -14.09 -14.78 -5.92
CA GLU A 135 -14.31 -16.01 -5.17
C GLU A 135 -15.29 -15.81 -4.00
N ALA A 136 -15.18 -14.70 -3.27
CA ALA A 136 -16.12 -14.35 -2.20
C ALA A 136 -17.56 -14.20 -2.72
N LEU A 137 -17.73 -13.51 -3.85
CA LEU A 137 -19.02 -13.32 -4.52
C LEU A 137 -19.62 -14.65 -5.00
N VAL A 138 -18.79 -15.55 -5.55
CA VAL A 138 -19.25 -16.86 -6.03
C VAL A 138 -19.71 -17.76 -4.87
N ILE A 139 -18.94 -17.81 -3.77
CA ILE A 139 -19.21 -18.76 -2.68
C ILE A 139 -20.32 -18.25 -1.75
N PHE A 140 -20.33 -16.94 -1.47
CA PHE A 140 -21.17 -16.36 -0.41
C PHE A 140 -22.06 -15.21 -0.91
N GLY A 141 -22.06 -14.87 -2.20
CA GLY A 141 -22.78 -13.70 -2.70
C GLY A 141 -22.21 -12.39 -2.16
N SER A 142 -23.02 -11.33 -2.13
CA SER A 142 -22.60 -9.99 -1.69
C SER A 142 -22.07 -9.95 -0.24
N ILE A 143 -22.59 -10.80 0.65
CA ILE A 143 -22.08 -10.88 2.03
C ILE A 143 -20.66 -11.45 2.09
N GLY A 144 -20.23 -12.19 1.06
CA GLY A 144 -18.86 -12.65 0.90
C GLY A 144 -17.85 -11.53 0.88
N VAL A 145 -18.18 -10.38 0.27
CA VAL A 145 -17.29 -9.22 0.23
C VAL A 145 -17.06 -8.66 1.64
N ALA A 146 -18.10 -8.64 2.48
CA ALA A 146 -17.97 -8.22 3.87
C ALA A 146 -17.13 -9.22 4.69
N ILE A 147 -17.32 -10.53 4.48
CA ILE A 147 -16.53 -11.58 5.14
C ILE A 147 -15.05 -11.46 4.74
N LEU A 148 -14.77 -11.32 3.44
CA LEU A 148 -13.44 -11.09 2.91
C LEU A 148 -12.80 -9.86 3.54
N PHE A 149 -13.50 -8.72 3.49
CA PHE A 149 -12.93 -7.46 3.95
C PHE A 149 -12.69 -7.46 5.46
N ALA A 150 -13.61 -8.00 6.25
CA ALA A 150 -13.42 -8.17 7.70
C ALA A 150 -12.26 -9.12 8.03
N SER A 151 -12.01 -10.13 7.20
CA SER A 151 -10.87 -11.07 7.36
C SER A 151 -9.53 -10.44 6.97
N HIS A 152 -9.54 -9.39 6.15
CA HIS A 152 -8.36 -8.68 5.66
C HIS A 152 -7.98 -7.51 6.57
N ILE A 153 -8.90 -6.57 6.80
CA ILE A 153 -8.61 -5.22 7.29
C ILE A 153 -7.87 -5.17 8.63
N TRP A 154 -8.14 -6.12 9.53
CA TRP A 154 -7.50 -6.15 10.84
C TRP A 154 -5.99 -6.36 10.75
N ILE A 155 -5.51 -6.97 9.65
CA ILE A 155 -4.09 -7.19 9.38
C ILE A 155 -3.37 -5.86 9.21
N ASP A 156 -3.96 -4.89 8.48
CA ASP A 156 -3.36 -3.57 8.30
C ASP A 156 -3.28 -2.81 9.62
N PHE A 157 -4.37 -2.82 10.38
CA PHE A 157 -4.41 -2.19 11.71
C PHE A 157 -3.36 -2.80 12.64
N ALA A 158 -3.24 -4.13 12.65
CA ALA A 158 -2.25 -4.83 13.45
C ALA A 158 -0.83 -4.47 12.99
N PHE A 159 -0.52 -4.63 11.70
CA PHE A 159 0.81 -4.42 11.16
C PHE A 159 1.29 -2.98 11.32
N LEU A 160 0.50 -2.00 10.89
CA LEU A 160 0.90 -0.59 10.93
C LEU A 160 1.01 -0.08 12.36
N SER A 161 0.15 -0.53 13.27
CA SER A 161 0.23 -0.18 14.68
C SER A 161 1.44 -0.81 15.37
N ILE A 162 1.74 -2.09 15.10
CA ILE A 162 2.93 -2.77 15.61
C ILE A 162 4.20 -2.13 15.06
N LEU A 163 4.23 -1.82 13.76
CA LEU A 163 5.36 -1.16 13.12
C LEU A 163 5.63 0.21 13.75
N ALA A 164 4.59 1.03 13.92
CA ALA A 164 4.71 2.34 14.57
C ALA A 164 5.11 2.22 16.05
N TYR A 165 4.63 1.20 16.76
CA TYR A 165 5.03 0.91 18.13
C TYR A 165 6.52 0.52 18.21
N ALA A 166 6.97 -0.39 17.36
CA ALA A 166 8.36 -0.85 17.33
C ALA A 166 9.34 0.30 17.08
N THR A 167 8.98 1.24 16.21
CA THR A 167 9.83 2.42 15.92
C THR A 167 9.76 3.50 16.98
N SER A 168 8.81 3.44 17.92
CA SER A 168 8.70 4.39 19.03
C SER A 168 9.77 4.22 20.11
N PHE A 169 10.34 3.02 20.23
CA PHE A 169 11.43 2.71 21.18
C PHE A 169 12.82 3.00 20.61
N GLY A 170 12.93 3.13 19.30
CA GLY A 170 14.19 3.42 18.62
C GLY A 170 14.39 4.91 18.48
N GLY A 171 15.26 5.51 19.29
CA GLY A 171 15.84 6.81 18.95
C GLY A 171 16.60 6.67 17.63
N SER A 172 15.95 6.98 16.49
CA SER A 172 16.59 6.83 15.19
C SER A 172 17.70 7.87 15.08
N THR A 173 18.94 7.43 14.89
CA THR A 173 20.02 8.38 14.55
C THR A 173 19.74 9.02 13.19
N LEU A 174 20.25 10.23 12.95
CA LEU A 174 20.13 10.90 11.64
C LEU A 174 20.58 10.00 10.48
N ARG A 175 21.61 9.18 10.73
CA ARG A 175 22.15 8.22 9.75
C ARG A 175 21.16 7.09 9.44
N ALA A 176 20.53 6.51 10.47
CA ALA A 176 19.52 5.47 10.29
C ALA A 176 18.28 6.01 9.56
N TYR A 177 17.84 7.22 9.89
CA TYR A 177 16.70 7.87 9.24
C TYR A 177 16.99 8.19 7.75
N LYS A 178 18.18 8.72 7.45
CA LYS A 178 18.64 8.91 6.06
C LYS A 178 18.69 7.61 5.27
N PHE A 179 19.27 6.56 5.85
CA PHE A 179 19.37 5.27 5.19
C PHE A 179 17.99 4.70 4.87
N LEU A 180 17.05 4.78 5.83
CA LEU A 180 15.67 4.36 5.63
C LEU A 180 15.00 5.11 4.47
N LEU A 181 15.15 6.43 4.40
CA LEU A 181 14.56 7.23 3.31
C LEU A 181 15.20 6.94 1.94
N ILE A 182 16.52 6.73 1.89
CA ILE A 182 17.20 6.35 0.64
C ILE A 182 16.73 4.98 0.18
N PHE A 183 16.74 4.00 1.08
CA PHE A 183 16.29 2.64 0.81
C PHE A 183 14.84 2.64 0.31
N LEU A 184 13.94 3.35 1.00
CA LEU A 184 12.54 3.50 0.58
C LEU A 184 12.44 4.18 -0.79
N GLY A 185 13.15 5.29 -0.99
CA GLY A 185 13.13 6.03 -2.25
C GLY A 185 13.54 5.16 -3.43
N VAL A 186 14.61 4.36 -3.29
CA VAL A 186 15.08 3.41 -4.31
C VAL A 186 14.05 2.31 -4.56
N LEU A 187 13.54 1.68 -3.48
CA LEU A 187 12.54 0.62 -3.57
C LEU A 187 11.28 1.10 -4.30
N VAL A 188 10.79 2.29 -3.94
CA VAL A 188 9.62 2.91 -4.56
C VAL A 188 9.88 3.33 -6.01
N SER A 189 11.11 3.70 -6.35
CA SER A 189 11.48 4.02 -7.74
C SER A 189 11.40 2.78 -8.64
N PHE A 190 11.96 1.65 -8.20
CA PHE A 190 11.88 0.37 -8.92
C PHE A 190 10.43 0.02 -9.26
N PHE A 191 9.60 0.15 -8.24
CA PHE A 191 8.18 -0.07 -8.27
C PHE A 191 7.40 0.91 -9.18
N GLY A 192 7.77 2.20 -9.20
CA GLY A 192 7.22 3.16 -10.14
C GLY A 192 7.56 2.83 -11.60
N PHE A 193 8.79 2.37 -11.87
CA PHE A 193 9.20 1.93 -13.20
C PHE A 193 8.46 0.67 -13.65
N ASP A 194 8.29 -0.31 -12.77
CA ASP A 194 7.52 -1.54 -13.04
C ASP A 194 6.10 -1.22 -13.52
N TYR A 195 5.44 -0.28 -12.85
CA TYR A 195 4.07 0.11 -13.17
C TYR A 195 3.94 0.87 -14.48
N LEU A 196 4.92 1.72 -14.81
CA LEU A 196 4.97 2.34 -16.13
C LEU A 196 5.23 1.30 -17.22
N CYS A 197 6.07 0.30 -16.96
CA CYS A 197 6.30 -0.80 -17.89
C CYS A 197 5.01 -1.58 -18.15
N PHE A 198 4.27 -1.95 -17.10
CA PHE A 198 2.98 -2.63 -17.21
C PHE A 198 1.94 -1.77 -17.94
N ALA A 199 1.83 -0.49 -17.61
CA ALA A 199 0.87 0.41 -18.24
C ALA A 199 1.09 0.56 -19.75
N LEU A 200 2.36 0.66 -20.17
CA LEU A 200 2.73 0.88 -21.58
C LEU A 200 2.74 -0.41 -22.40
N ASN A 201 3.22 -1.52 -21.82
CA ASN A 201 3.50 -2.76 -22.56
C ASN A 201 2.55 -3.90 -22.23
N GLY A 202 1.80 -3.82 -21.12
CA GLY A 202 0.95 -4.89 -20.62
C GLY A 202 1.69 -6.00 -19.87
N PHE A 203 2.98 -5.83 -19.58
CA PHE A 203 3.83 -6.80 -18.87
C PHE A 203 4.70 -6.11 -17.81
N HIS A 204 4.99 -6.81 -16.72
CA HIS A 204 5.82 -6.28 -15.63
C HIS A 204 7.32 -6.37 -15.96
N LEU A 205 8.14 -5.53 -15.32
CA LEU A 205 9.59 -5.42 -15.55
C LEU A 205 10.35 -6.75 -15.34
N PRO A 206 10.03 -7.60 -14.34
CA PRO A 206 10.63 -8.93 -14.19
C PRO A 206 10.35 -9.88 -15.36
N GLU A 207 9.20 -9.72 -16.03
CA GLU A 207 8.84 -10.51 -17.22
C GLU A 207 9.59 -10.04 -18.47
N LEU A 208 10.01 -8.77 -18.52
CA LEU A 208 10.85 -8.24 -19.58
C LEU A 208 12.29 -8.76 -19.46
N MET A 209 12.82 -8.83 -18.23
CA MET A 209 14.20 -9.31 -17.96
C MET A 209 14.39 -10.80 -18.22
N THR A 210 13.33 -11.59 -18.19
CA THR A 210 13.36 -13.04 -18.49
C THR A 210 13.20 -13.35 -19.98
N LYS A 211 12.86 -12.34 -20.80
CA LYS A 211 12.68 -12.45 -22.25
C LYS A 211 13.86 -11.90 -23.08
N LEU A 212 14.89 -11.36 -22.41
CA LEU A 212 16.16 -10.89 -22.98
C LEU A 212 17.26 -11.94 -22.71
#